data_AF-A0A9D2JXQ6-F1
#
_entry.id   AF-A0A9D2JXQ6-F1
#
_cell.length_a   1.000
_cell.length_b   1.000
_cell.length_c   1.000
_cell.angle_alpha   90.00
_cell.angle_beta   90.00
_cell.angle_gamma   90.00
#
_symmetry.space_group_name_H-M   'P 1'
#
loop_
_entity.id
_entity.type
_entity.pdbx_description
1 polymer ?
#
loop_
_entity_poly.entity_id
_entity_poly.type
_entity_poly.pdbx_seq_one_letter_code
_entity_poly.pdbx_strand_id
1 'polypeptide(L)'
;DNWSIKDDYIKRPEVLEYVLWKAINLDFDRFSEPKATQERMQEFKEENNTVYKFLNEYLLDVVSTRIPTKFLWDVYRSWCHENNHTIPKKSNFDKELAQNLPVGWKKEKLRPLKQFNPEKDKPDYWYDFNFKWDAEKDSQKMAVIIVKTP
;
A
#
# COMPACT_ATOMS: atom_id res chain seq x y z
N ASP A 1 -20.85 -39.63 31.50
CA ASP A 1 -21.38 -38.58 30.60
C ASP A 1 -22.43 -39.12 29.67
N ASN A 2 -23.60 -38.47 29.62
CA ASN A 2 -24.69 -38.83 28.73
C ASN A 2 -24.68 -37.92 27.50
N TRP A 3 -23.87 -38.30 26.50
CA TRP A 3 -23.73 -37.59 25.22
C TRP A 3 -25.04 -37.57 24.41
N SER A 4 -25.92 -38.55 24.66
CA SER A 4 -27.20 -38.73 23.95
C SER A 4 -28.24 -37.66 24.28
N ILE A 5 -28.11 -36.97 25.43
CA ILE A 5 -28.99 -35.86 25.81
C ILE A 5 -28.82 -34.66 24.86
N LYS A 6 -27.62 -34.37 24.36
CA LYS A 6 -27.45 -33.21 23.45
C LYS A 6 -28.15 -33.41 22.11
N ASP A 7 -28.10 -34.61 21.56
CA ASP A 7 -28.71 -34.94 20.27
C ASP A 7 -30.25 -34.96 20.31
N ASP A 8 -30.80 -35.41 21.44
CA ASP A 8 -32.25 -35.52 21.63
C ASP A 8 -32.89 -34.14 21.86
N TYR A 9 -32.25 -33.28 22.67
CA TYR A 9 -32.81 -31.98 23.05
C TYR A 9 -32.79 -30.97 21.90
N ILE A 10 -31.82 -31.07 20.98
CA ILE A 10 -31.74 -30.19 19.80
C ILE A 10 -32.85 -30.51 18.79
N LYS A 11 -33.31 -31.76 18.72
CA LYS A 11 -34.30 -32.22 17.73
C LYS A 11 -35.74 -32.10 18.21
N ARG A 12 -35.96 -31.72 19.47
CA ARG A 12 -37.32 -31.53 20.01
C ARG A 12 -37.98 -30.33 19.32
N PRO A 13 -39.21 -30.49 18.81
CA PRO A 13 -39.90 -29.43 18.06
C PRO A 13 -40.04 -28.14 18.89
N GLU A 14 -40.31 -28.26 20.20
CA GLU A 14 -40.43 -27.12 21.11
C GLU A 14 -39.14 -26.28 21.19
N VAL A 15 -37.97 -26.93 21.14
CA VAL A 15 -36.67 -26.24 21.18
C VAL A 15 -36.38 -25.59 19.84
N LEU A 16 -36.72 -26.25 18.73
CA LEU A 16 -36.58 -25.70 17.38
C LEU A 16 -37.48 -24.47 17.17
N GLU A 17 -38.73 -24.53 17.63
CA GLU A 17 -39.66 -23.40 17.60
C GLU A 17 -39.17 -22.22 18.45
N TYR A 18 -38.63 -22.51 19.64
CA TYR A 18 -38.03 -21.48 20.49
C TYR A 18 -36.81 -20.81 19.85
N VAL A 19 -35.91 -21.59 19.25
CA VAL A 19 -34.72 -21.08 18.56
C VAL A 19 -35.12 -20.28 17.32
N LEU A 20 -36.10 -20.75 16.55
CA LEU A 20 -36.64 -20.04 15.39
C LEU A 20 -37.29 -18.72 15.80
N TRP A 21 -38.11 -18.72 16.84
CA TRP A 21 -38.70 -17.51 17.41
C TRP A 21 -37.62 -16.52 17.86
N LYS A 22 -36.57 -17.01 18.53
CA LYS A 22 -35.42 -16.18 18.91
C LYS A 22 -34.68 -15.60 17.71
N ALA A 23 -34.49 -16.38 16.64
CA ALA A 23 -33.79 -15.94 15.43
C ALA A 23 -34.59 -14.89 14.65
N ILE A 24 -35.91 -15.04 14.54
CA ILE A 24 -36.80 -14.08 13.86
C ILE A 24 -36.91 -12.78 14.64
N ASN A 25 -36.97 -12.84 15.97
CA ASN A 25 -37.03 -11.65 16.83
C ASN A 25 -35.64 -11.10 17.20
N LEU A 26 -34.57 -11.65 16.65
CA LEU A 26 -33.24 -11.10 16.84
C LEU A 26 -33.08 -9.91 15.89
N ASP A 27 -33.11 -8.71 16.45
CA ASP A 27 -32.96 -7.47 15.70
C ASP A 27 -31.47 -7.20 15.45
N PHE A 28 -30.90 -7.78 14.39
CA PHE A 28 -29.53 -7.50 13.97
C PHE A 28 -29.43 -7.33 12.45
N ASP A 29 -28.93 -6.17 12.02
CA ASP A 29 -28.81 -5.80 10.60
C ASP A 29 -27.50 -6.36 9.97
N ARG A 30 -26.46 -6.53 10.79
CA ARG A 30 -25.16 -7.14 10.43
C ARG A 30 -24.44 -7.67 11.67
N PHE A 31 -23.68 -8.75 11.50
CA PHE A 31 -22.70 -9.17 12.51
C PHE A 31 -21.73 -8.02 12.77
N SER A 32 -21.60 -7.62 14.04
CA SER A 32 -20.60 -6.63 14.43
C SER A 32 -19.21 -7.25 14.24
N GLU A 33 -18.46 -6.73 13.26
CA GLU A 33 -17.04 -7.04 13.16
C GLU A 33 -16.34 -6.62 14.46
N PRO A 34 -15.69 -7.54 15.19
CA PRO A 34 -14.97 -7.18 16.39
C PRO A 34 -13.85 -6.19 16.05
N LYS A 35 -13.70 -5.12 16.83
CA LYS A 35 -12.63 -4.11 16.65
C LYS A 35 -11.23 -4.74 16.55
N ALA A 36 -11.01 -5.83 17.28
CA ALA A 36 -9.77 -6.61 17.26
C ALA A 36 -9.41 -7.20 15.87
N THR A 37 -10.41 -7.48 15.02
CA THR A 37 -10.17 -7.94 13.64
C THR A 37 -9.76 -6.79 12.73
N GLN A 38 -10.30 -5.59 12.96
CA GLN A 38 -9.96 -4.40 12.18
C GLN A 38 -8.54 -3.90 12.48
N GLU A 39 -8.14 -3.91 13.75
CA GLU A 39 -6.78 -3.54 14.17
C GLU A 39 -5.74 -4.52 13.59
N ARG A 40 -5.98 -5.83 13.71
CA ARG A 40 -5.08 -6.84 13.14
C ARG A 40 -4.98 -6.74 11.60
N MET A 41 -6.07 -6.36 10.90
CA MET A 41 -6.03 -6.11 9.45
C MET A 41 -5.25 -4.85 9.07
N GLN A 42 -5.15 -3.85 9.95
CA GLN A 42 -4.36 -2.64 9.71
C GLN A 42 -2.87 -2.92 9.90
N GLU A 43 -2.50 -3.62 10.98
CA GLU A 43 -1.12 -4.03 11.26
C GLU A 43 -0.55 -4.89 10.11
N PHE A 44 -1.33 -5.84 9.58
CA PHE A 44 -0.91 -6.66 8.43
C PHE A 44 -0.70 -5.85 7.13
N LYS A 45 -1.41 -4.73 6.95
CA LYS A 45 -1.25 -3.88 5.76
C LYS A 45 -0.04 -2.97 5.87
N GLU A 46 0.33 -2.58 7.09
CA GLU A 46 1.51 -1.74 7.35
C GLU A 46 2.79 -2.54 7.16
N GLU A 47 2.84 -3.79 7.62
CA GLU A 47 4.02 -4.67 7.48
C GLU A 47 4.28 -5.11 6.03
N ASN A 48 3.25 -5.20 5.18
CA ASN A 48 3.35 -5.61 3.78
C ASN A 48 3.15 -4.45 2.80
N ASN A 49 3.58 -3.24 3.18
CA ASN A 49 3.55 -2.12 2.27
C ASN A 49 4.67 -2.23 1.23
N THR A 50 4.31 -2.63 0.00
CA THR A 50 5.24 -2.77 -1.12
C THR A 50 5.93 -1.45 -1.48
N VAL A 51 5.26 -0.31 -1.28
CA VAL A 51 5.84 1.03 -1.52
C VAL A 51 6.91 1.33 -0.49
N TYR A 52 6.67 1.04 0.79
CA TYR A 52 7.67 1.24 1.85
C TYR A 52 8.93 0.40 1.60
N LYS A 53 8.75 -0.89 1.28
CA LYS A 53 9.87 -1.78 0.95
C LYS A 53 10.68 -1.28 -0.24
N PHE A 54 9.99 -0.91 -1.31
CA PHE A 54 10.62 -0.31 -2.49
C PHE A 54 11.41 0.96 -2.15
N LEU A 55 10.83 1.89 -1.37
CA LEU A 55 11.49 3.13 -1.01
C LEU A 55 12.76 2.89 -0.19
N ASN A 56 12.72 1.96 0.77
CA ASN A 56 13.90 1.62 1.54
C ASN A 56 15.00 1.01 0.67
N GLU A 57 14.67 0.08 -0.22
CA GLU A 57 15.66 -0.53 -1.12
C GLU A 57 16.22 0.49 -2.11
N TYR A 58 15.35 1.24 -2.79
CA TYR A 58 15.75 2.16 -3.86
C TYR A 58 16.48 3.40 -3.36
N LEU A 59 16.04 3.99 -2.23
CA LEU A 59 16.65 5.21 -1.70
C LEU A 59 18.00 4.98 -0.99
N LEU A 60 18.38 3.73 -0.74
CA LEU A 60 19.73 3.39 -0.25
C LEU A 60 20.80 3.58 -1.33
N ASP A 61 20.50 3.17 -2.57
CA ASP A 61 21.45 3.18 -3.69
C ASP A 61 21.39 4.46 -4.55
N VAL A 62 20.42 5.34 -4.29
CA VAL A 62 20.20 6.52 -5.12
C VAL A 62 21.25 7.62 -4.88
N VAL A 63 21.85 8.11 -5.97
CA VAL A 63 22.88 9.17 -5.92
C VAL A 63 22.22 10.56 -5.97
N SER A 64 21.06 10.70 -6.62
CA SER A 64 20.37 11.97 -6.75
C SER A 64 19.76 12.50 -5.45
N THR A 65 19.96 13.79 -5.20
CA THR A 65 19.39 14.50 -4.04
C THR A 65 17.93 14.90 -4.27
N ARG A 66 17.50 14.98 -5.54
CA ARG A 66 16.16 15.41 -5.95
C ARG A 66 15.61 14.44 -6.98
N ILE A 67 14.50 13.77 -6.68
CA ILE A 67 13.92 12.77 -7.57
C ILE A 67 12.46 13.13 -7.88
N PRO A 68 12.09 13.31 -9.15
CA PRO A 68 10.70 13.53 -9.53
C PRO A 68 9.80 12.35 -9.16
N THR A 69 8.62 12.64 -8.60
CA THR A 69 7.61 11.61 -8.26
C THR A 69 7.16 10.83 -9.50
N LYS A 70 7.19 11.47 -10.68
CA LYS A 70 6.92 10.79 -11.96
C LYS A 70 7.94 9.69 -12.27
N PHE A 71 9.22 9.97 -12.06
CA PHE A 71 10.27 8.99 -12.27
C PHE A 71 10.19 7.87 -11.25
N LEU A 72 10.00 8.22 -9.98
CA LEU A 72 9.84 7.24 -8.91
C LEU A 72 8.66 6.28 -9.16
N TRP A 73 7.57 6.79 -9.74
CA TRP A 73 6.44 5.96 -10.18
C TRP A 73 6.84 4.96 -11.26
N ASP A 74 7.67 5.35 -12.22
CA ASP A 74 8.13 4.46 -13.29
C ASP A 74 9.12 3.41 -12.80
N VAL A 75 10.01 3.79 -11.89
CA VAL A 75 10.89 2.85 -11.19
C VAL A 75 10.05 1.86 -10.38
N TYR A 76 9.06 2.34 -9.63
CA TYR A 76 8.18 1.49 -8.84
C TYR A 76 7.40 0.50 -9.71
N ARG A 77 6.92 0.91 -10.89
CA ARG A 77 6.29 0.00 -11.85
C ARG A 77 7.25 -1.11 -12.30
N SER A 78 8.52 -0.78 -12.51
CA SER A 78 9.56 -1.74 -12.88
C SER A 78 9.84 -2.72 -11.73
N TRP A 79 9.97 -2.21 -10.51
CA TRP A 79 10.17 -3.03 -9.31
C TRP A 79 8.98 -3.96 -9.04
N CYS A 80 7.74 -3.49 -9.25
CA CYS A 80 6.55 -4.35 -9.16
C CYS A 80 6.54 -5.45 -10.22
N HIS A 81 7.01 -5.16 -11.44
CA HIS A 81 7.09 -6.15 -12.51
C HIS A 81 8.10 -7.26 -12.17
N GLU A 82 9.27 -6.90 -11.64
CA GLU A 82 10.29 -7.86 -11.23
C GLU A 82 9.88 -8.70 -10.02
N ASN A 83 9.22 -8.10 -9.04
CA ASN A 83 8.78 -8.80 -7.82
C ASN A 83 7.40 -9.45 -7.95
N ASN A 84 6.82 -9.51 -9.15
CA ASN A 84 5.47 -10.04 -9.42
C ASN A 84 4.37 -9.41 -8.51
N HIS A 85 4.53 -8.15 -8.11
CA HIS A 85 3.59 -7.43 -7.27
C HIS A 85 2.50 -6.72 -8.10
N THR A 86 1.28 -6.68 -7.56
CA THR A 86 0.17 -5.94 -8.18
C THR A 86 0.46 -4.44 -8.14
N ILE A 87 0.51 -3.79 -9.30
CA ILE A 87 0.71 -2.34 -9.40
C ILE A 87 -0.54 -1.63 -8.85
N PRO A 88 -0.43 -0.89 -7.72
CA PRO A 88 -1.55 -0.12 -7.18
C PRO A 88 -1.91 1.05 -8.11
N LYS A 89 -3.04 1.70 -7.87
CA LYS A 89 -3.38 2.95 -8.59
C LYS A 89 -2.37 4.04 -8.24
N LYS A 90 -2.03 4.89 -9.21
CA LYS A 90 -1.12 6.03 -9.00
C LYS A 90 -1.54 6.95 -7.83
N SER A 91 -2.85 7.14 -7.63
CA SER A 91 -3.38 7.91 -6.50
C SER A 91 -3.08 7.28 -5.14
N ASN A 92 -3.03 5.95 -5.06
CA ASN A 92 -2.69 5.23 -3.84
C ASN A 92 -1.19 5.33 -3.60
N PHE A 93 -0.38 5.12 -4.64
CA PHE A 93 1.07 5.33 -4.57
C PHE A 93 1.43 6.74 -4.09
N ASP A 94 0.78 7.79 -4.59
CA ASP A 94 1.07 9.17 -4.16
C ASP A 94 0.77 9.41 -2.67
N LYS A 95 -0.25 8.73 -2.12
CA LYS A 95 -0.61 8.75 -0.70
C LYS A 95 0.38 7.93 0.13
N GLU A 96 0.63 6.69 -0.28
CA GLU A 96 1.55 5.78 0.41
C GLU A 96 2.96 6.32 0.39
N LEU A 97 3.41 6.91 -0.71
CA LEU A 97 4.68 7.63 -0.79
C LEU A 97 4.74 8.69 0.30
N ALA A 98 3.76 9.60 0.38
CA ALA A 98 3.78 10.68 1.37
C ALA A 98 3.77 10.17 2.83
N GLN A 99 3.19 9.00 3.09
CA GLN A 99 3.12 8.39 4.43
C GLN A 99 4.37 7.58 4.78
N ASN A 100 5.00 6.93 3.79
CA ASN A 100 6.08 5.95 3.97
C ASN A 100 7.46 6.49 3.56
N LEU A 101 7.60 7.81 3.40
CA LEU A 101 8.90 8.43 3.10
C LEU A 101 9.87 8.17 4.28
N PRO A 102 11.06 7.60 4.03
CA PRO A 102 12.02 7.34 5.10
C PRO A 102 12.57 8.63 5.72
N VAL A 103 13.06 8.52 6.95
CA VAL A 103 13.64 9.65 7.70
C VAL A 103 14.79 10.25 6.88
N GLY A 104 14.73 11.55 6.64
CA GLY A 104 15.70 12.26 5.79
C GLY A 104 15.22 12.49 4.35
N TRP A 105 14.01 12.08 3.99
CA TRP A 105 13.39 12.48 2.72
C TRP A 105 12.14 13.32 2.97
N LYS A 106 11.92 14.33 2.11
CA LYS A 106 10.70 15.16 2.13
C LYS A 106 10.12 15.32 0.74
N LYS A 107 8.78 15.27 0.65
CA LYS A 107 8.03 15.55 -0.58
C LYS A 107 7.79 17.05 -0.71
N GLU A 108 8.39 17.67 -1.72
CA GLU A 108 8.24 19.10 -1.98
C GLU A 108 7.93 19.38 -3.46
N LYS A 109 7.29 20.52 -3.74
CA LYS A 109 7.12 21.00 -5.11
C LYS A 109 8.29 21.91 -5.46
N LEU A 110 9.26 21.38 -6.19
CA LEU A 110 10.48 22.08 -6.55
C LEU A 110 10.89 21.75 -7.99
N ARG A 111 11.88 22.50 -8.49
CA ARG A 111 12.49 22.22 -9.77
C ARG A 111 13.59 21.17 -9.59
N PRO A 112 13.58 20.07 -10.36
CA PRO A 112 14.61 19.03 -10.29
C PRO A 112 16.02 19.58 -10.60
N LEU A 113 16.12 20.58 -11.49
CA LEU A 113 17.37 21.22 -11.92
C LEU A 113 18.43 20.16 -12.30
N LYS A 114 19.73 20.44 -12.05
CA LYS A 114 20.85 19.53 -12.32
C LYS A 114 21.06 18.45 -11.23
N GLN A 115 20.14 18.35 -10.27
CA GLN A 115 20.28 17.46 -9.11
C GLN A 115 19.52 16.14 -9.26
N PHE A 116 18.95 15.91 -10.45
CA PHE A 116 18.30 14.67 -10.85
C PHE A 116 19.03 14.11 -12.08
N ASN A 117 19.52 12.87 -11.99
CA ASN A 117 20.19 12.22 -13.11
C ASN A 117 19.55 10.85 -13.43
N PRO A 118 18.57 10.81 -14.35
CA PRO A 118 17.84 9.59 -14.66
C PRO A 118 18.70 8.49 -15.29
N GLU A 119 19.91 8.76 -15.79
CA GLU A 119 20.78 7.68 -16.31
C GLU A 119 21.49 6.93 -15.19
N LYS A 120 21.83 7.61 -14.09
CA LYS A 120 22.51 6.99 -12.94
C LYS A 120 21.53 6.41 -11.92
N ASP A 121 20.32 6.97 -11.84
CA ASP A 121 19.30 6.52 -10.90
C ASP A 121 18.37 5.44 -11.48
N LYS A 122 18.63 4.96 -12.71
CA LYS A 122 17.95 3.81 -13.30
C LYS A 122 18.53 2.53 -12.68
N PRO A 123 17.73 1.76 -11.93
CA PRO A 123 18.19 0.46 -11.43
C PRO A 123 18.30 -0.56 -12.57
N ASP A 124 19.05 -1.64 -12.35
CA ASP A 124 19.31 -2.69 -13.34
C ASP A 124 18.02 -3.36 -13.86
N TYR A 125 16.98 -3.38 -13.04
CA TYR A 125 15.64 -3.91 -13.35
C TYR A 125 14.72 -2.91 -14.07
N TRP A 126 15.26 -1.80 -14.57
CA TRP A 126 14.49 -0.77 -15.25
C TRP A 126 13.79 -1.32 -16.50
N TYR A 127 12.46 -1.27 -16.51
CA TYR A 127 11.66 -1.54 -17.69
C TYR A 127 11.22 -0.21 -18.31
N ASP A 128 11.50 -0.01 -19.60
CA ASP A 128 11.16 1.24 -20.27
C ASP A 128 9.65 1.33 -20.55
N PHE A 129 8.93 1.94 -19.62
CA PHE A 129 7.51 2.28 -19.78
C PHE A 129 7.28 3.59 -20.58
N ASN A 130 8.19 3.92 -21.52
CA ASN A 130 8.17 5.13 -22.34
C ASN A 130 8.39 6.41 -21.51
N PHE A 131 9.27 6.35 -20.51
CA PHE A 131 9.64 7.52 -19.71
C PHE A 131 10.53 8.44 -20.55
N LYS A 132 10.02 9.63 -20.85
CA LYS A 132 10.78 10.68 -21.54
C LYS A 132 11.15 11.77 -20.55
N TRP A 133 12.45 12.01 -20.41
CA TRP A 133 13.00 13.11 -19.62
C TRP A 133 13.84 14.01 -20.51
N ASP A 134 13.36 15.23 -20.73
CA ASP A 134 14.12 16.27 -21.41
C ASP A 134 14.86 17.10 -20.34
N ALA A 135 16.17 16.91 -20.19
CA ALA A 135 16.96 17.58 -19.17
C ALA A 135 16.96 19.11 -19.30
N GLU A 136 16.70 19.67 -20.47
CA GLU A 136 16.66 21.12 -20.67
C GLU A 136 15.28 21.69 -20.33
N LYS A 137 14.21 20.98 -20.70
CA LYS A 137 12.83 21.46 -20.50
C LYS A 137 12.23 21.02 -19.18
N ASP A 138 12.44 19.77 -18.76
CA ASP A 138 11.77 19.19 -17.59
C ASP A 138 12.51 19.49 -16.28
N SER A 139 13.82 19.75 -16.34
CA SER A 139 14.58 20.22 -15.16
C SER A 139 14.14 21.60 -14.67
N GLN A 140 13.65 22.45 -15.59
CA GLN A 140 13.22 23.82 -15.31
C GLN A 140 11.74 23.90 -14.88
N LYS A 141 10.95 22.86 -15.15
CA LYS A 141 9.53 22.81 -14.76
C LYS A 141 9.40 22.48 -13.29
N MET A 142 8.39 23.07 -12.65
CA MET A 142 8.01 22.67 -11.30
C MET A 142 7.41 21.26 -11.32
N ALA A 143 7.94 20.39 -10.49
CA ALA A 143 7.45 19.04 -10.30
C ALA A 143 7.34 18.71 -8.81
N VAL A 144 6.48 17.75 -8.48
CA VAL A 144 6.50 17.15 -7.15
C VAL A 144 7.71 16.23 -7.09
N ILE A 145 8.66 16.53 -6.21
CA ILE A 145 9.90 15.80 -6.06
C ILE A 145 10.07 15.34 -4.61
N ILE A 146 10.80 14.25 -4.44
CA ILE A 146 11.36 13.87 -3.14
C ILE A 146 12.77 14.45 -3.06
N VAL A 147 13.06 15.13 -1.95
CA VAL A 147 14.34 15.77 -1.68
C VAL A 147 14.98 15.10 -0.48
N LYS A 148 16.26 14.75 -0.61
CA LYS A 148 17.08 14.31 0.52
C LYS A 148 17.39 15.52 1.38
N THR A 149 16.84 15.55 2.59
CA THR A 149 17.21 16.52 3.62
C THR A 149 18.61 16.19 4.15
N PRO A 150 19.45 17.21 4.38
CA PRO A 150 20.80 17.04 4.92
C PRO A 150 20.79 16.56 6.37
#